data_AF-A0AAU4THR4-F1
#
_entry.id   AF-A0AAU4THR4-F1
#
_cell.length_a   1.000
_cell.length_b   1.000
_cell.length_c   1.000
_cell.angle_alpha   90.00
_cell.angle_beta   90.00
_cell.angle_gamma   90.00
#
_symmetry.space_group_name_H-M   'P 1'
#
loop_
_entity.id
_entity.type
_entity.pdbx_description
1 polymer ?
#
loop_
_entity_poly.entity_id
_entity_poly.type
_entity_poly.pdbx_seq_one_letter_code
_entity_poly.pdbx_strand_id
1 'polypeptide(L)'
;MDEFQRSWLLAQVGPDTDPADLERRFFRLRSARAVALEVLAERRARLLADPLKVTVDGVVTMDLQENLRGIERQIEQVRQTVAPDEPNDEGEAAEPVMMVAWLTPARRFR
;
A
#
# COMPACT_ATOMS: atom_id res chain seq x y z
N MET A 1 -4.73 10.56 -11.01
CA MET A 1 -5.10 10.27 -9.61
C MET A 1 -6.24 11.21 -9.25
N ASP A 2 -7.30 10.71 -8.65
CA ASP A 2 -8.40 11.55 -8.17
C ASP A 2 -8.09 12.15 -6.78
N GLU A 3 -8.98 13.01 -6.29
CA GLU A 3 -8.81 13.71 -5.01
C GLU A 3 -8.90 12.77 -3.79
N PHE A 4 -9.70 11.70 -3.89
CA PHE A 4 -9.86 10.72 -2.82
C PHE A 4 -8.59 9.86 -2.66
N GLN A 5 -8.03 9.39 -3.77
CA GLN A 5 -6.73 8.72 -3.83
C GLN A 5 -5.62 9.62 -3.29
N ARG A 6 -5.61 10.91 -3.63
CA ARG A 6 -4.62 11.87 -3.12
C ARG A 6 -4.71 12.02 -1.61
N SER A 7 -5.91 12.26 -1.08
CA SER A 7 -6.11 12.48 0.35
C SER A 7 -5.80 11.22 1.16
N TRP A 8 -6.19 10.05 0.64
CA TRP A 8 -5.81 8.75 1.22
C TRP A 8 -4.29 8.58 1.27
N LEU A 9 -3.57 8.87 0.16
CA LEU A 9 -2.11 8.78 0.13
C LEU A 9 -1.46 9.71 1.16
N LEU A 10 -1.88 10.98 1.22
CA LEU A 10 -1.33 11.93 2.19
C LEU A 10 -1.59 11.50 3.64
N ALA A 11 -2.72 10.84 3.92
CA ALA A 11 -2.98 10.25 5.23
C ALA A 11 -2.02 9.08 5.56
N GLN A 12 -1.59 8.31 4.55
CA GLN A 12 -0.66 7.20 4.75
C GLN A 12 0.81 7.62 4.78
N VAL A 13 1.25 8.60 3.98
CA VAL A 13 2.68 8.98 3.88
C VAL A 13 3.05 10.25 4.63
N GLY A 14 2.06 11.07 4.98
CA GLY A 14 2.21 12.37 5.63
C GLY A 14 2.10 13.55 4.65
N PRO A 15 1.73 14.74 5.16
CA PRO A 15 1.38 15.91 4.35
C PRO A 15 2.58 16.57 3.65
N ASP A 16 3.80 16.32 4.10
CA ASP A 16 5.02 16.94 3.56
C ASP A 16 5.49 16.31 2.24
N THR A 17 4.78 15.29 1.74
CA THR A 17 5.13 14.61 0.48
C THR A 17 4.61 15.41 -0.71
N ASP A 18 5.47 15.69 -1.69
CA ASP A 18 5.10 16.44 -2.90
C ASP A 18 3.98 15.75 -3.69
N PRO A 19 2.81 16.39 -3.87
CA PRO A 19 1.71 15.85 -4.64
C PRO A 19 2.09 15.50 -6.10
N ALA A 20 3.01 16.25 -6.71
CA ALA A 20 3.44 15.99 -8.08
C ALA A 20 4.28 14.70 -8.20
N ASP A 21 5.08 14.40 -7.18
CA ASP A 21 5.81 13.13 -7.09
C ASP A 21 4.85 11.95 -6.88
N LEU A 22 3.86 12.11 -5.99
CA LEU A 22 2.80 11.11 -5.78
C LEU A 22 2.05 10.80 -7.07
N GLU A 23 1.66 11.83 -7.83
CA GLU A 23 1.00 11.65 -9.13
C GLU A 23 1.87 10.88 -10.12
N ARG A 24 3.15 11.25 -10.25
CA ARG A 24 4.08 10.58 -11.15
C ARG A 24 4.24 9.09 -10.80
N ARG A 25 4.40 8.77 -9.51
CA ARG A 25 4.49 7.37 -9.05
C ARG A 25 3.17 6.63 -9.29
N PHE A 26 2.03 7.28 -9.04
CA PHE A 26 0.72 6.68 -9.31
C PHE A 26 0.52 6.37 -10.79
N PHE A 27 0.97 7.24 -11.70
CA PHE A 27 0.92 6.95 -13.14
C PHE A 27 1.74 5.71 -13.52
N ARG A 28 2.88 5.48 -12.87
CA ARG A 28 3.74 4.31 -13.11
C ARG A 28 3.20 3.03 -12.47
N LEU A 29 2.82 3.09 -11.20
CA LEU A 29 2.44 1.92 -10.39
C LEU A 29 0.97 1.55 -10.55
N ARG A 30 0.13 2.50 -10.97
CA ARG A 30 -1.32 2.34 -11.16
C ARG A 30 -2.08 1.89 -9.92
N SER A 31 -1.48 1.99 -8.74
CA SER A 31 -2.12 1.70 -7.46
C SER A 31 -1.74 2.65 -6.34
N ALA A 32 -2.70 3.11 -5.54
CA ALA A 32 -2.43 4.01 -4.41
C ALA A 32 -1.70 3.27 -3.29
N ARG A 33 -2.08 2.01 -3.00
CA ARG A 33 -1.35 1.17 -2.03
C ARG A 33 0.12 1.02 -2.44
N ALA A 34 0.37 0.70 -3.70
CA ALA A 34 1.72 0.51 -4.21
C ALA A 34 2.58 1.80 -4.05
N VAL A 35 2.00 2.97 -4.33
CA VAL A 35 2.67 4.27 -4.13
C VAL A 35 2.99 4.52 -2.66
N ALA A 36 2.03 4.31 -1.75
CA ALA A 36 2.26 4.49 -0.32
C ALA A 36 3.40 3.59 0.20
N LEU A 37 3.39 2.31 -0.20
CA LEU A 37 4.43 1.36 0.17
C LEU A 37 5.81 1.74 -0.38
N GLU A 38 5.88 2.25 -1.61
CA GLU A 38 7.14 2.70 -2.21
C GLU A 38 7.74 3.88 -1.44
N VAL A 39 6.93 4.90 -1.13
CA VAL A 39 7.39 6.09 -0.38
C VAL A 39 7.85 5.72 1.03
N LEU A 40 7.10 4.86 1.73
CA LEU A 40 7.49 4.41 3.08
C LEU A 40 8.74 3.53 3.05
N ALA A 41 8.89 2.68 2.03
CA ALA A 41 10.10 1.86 1.85
C ALA A 41 11.34 2.73 1.58
N GLU A 42 11.22 3.79 0.77
CA GLU A 42 12.29 4.76 0.57
C GLU A 42 12.67 5.51 1.85
N ARG A 43 11.67 5.90 2.65
CA ARG A 43 11.91 6.55 3.95
C ARG A 43 12.64 5.60 4.91
N ARG A 44 12.24 4.34 4.95
CA ARG A 44 12.93 3.29 5.71
C ARG A 44 14.37 3.11 5.25
N ALA A 45 14.60 3.02 3.94
CA ALA A 45 15.94 2.89 3.37
C ALA A 45 16.83 4.09 3.72
N ARG A 46 16.27 5.30 3.70
CA ARG A 46 16.98 6.53 4.11
C ARG A 46 17.38 6.50 5.58
N LEU A 47 16.48 6.12 6.48
CA LEU A 47 16.81 5.98 7.91
C LEU A 47 17.87 4.92 8.18
N LEU A 48 17.86 3.82 7.42
CA LEU A 48 18.86 2.76 7.56
C LEU A 48 20.24 3.16 7.02
N ALA A 49 20.30 4.14 6.11
CA ALA A 49 21.56 4.70 5.63
C ALA A 49 22.23 5.60 6.67
N ASP A 50 21.43 6.21 7.57
CA ASP A 50 21.93 7.04 8.66
C ASP A 50 22.27 6.19 9.91
N PRO A 51 23.28 6.58 10.71
CA PRO A 51 23.54 5.92 11.98
C PRO A 51 22.33 6.07 12.91
N LEU A 52 21.68 4.95 13.22
CA LEU A 52 20.43 4.90 14.00
C LEU A 52 20.58 5.40 15.44
N LYS A 53 21.82 5.45 15.96
CA LYS A 53 22.15 5.98 17.27
C LYS A 53 23.42 6.82 17.16
N VAL A 54 23.30 8.11 17.46
CA VAL A 54 24.44 9.02 17.54
C VAL A 54 24.51 9.55 18.97
N THR A 55 25.61 9.26 19.65
CA THR A 55 25.96 9.84 20.94
C THR A 55 27.04 10.89 20.71
N VAL A 56 26.70 12.17 20.83
CA VAL A 56 27.70 13.24 20.84
C VAL A 56 28.13 13.44 22.29
N ASP A 57 29.43 13.34 22.55
CA ASP A 57 30.01 13.59 23.89
C ASP A 57 29.65 15.01 24.34
N GLY A 58 28.64 15.13 25.22
CA GLY A 58 28.15 16.42 25.71
C GLY A 58 26.63 16.62 25.84
N VAL A 59 25.79 15.57 25.76
CA VAL A 59 24.37 15.48 26.27
C VAL A 59 23.30 15.13 25.20
N VAL A 60 23.60 15.09 23.90
CA VAL A 60 22.59 14.73 22.89
C VAL A 60 22.75 13.27 22.43
N THR A 61 21.78 12.43 22.82
CA THR A 61 21.56 11.10 22.22
C THR A 61 20.39 11.21 21.26
N MET A 62 20.64 11.07 19.97
CA MET A 62 19.56 10.87 18.98
C MET A 62 19.39 9.38 18.75
N ASP A 63 18.20 8.85 19.08
CA ASP A 63 17.81 7.47 18.86
C ASP A 63 16.69 7.42 17.82
N LEU A 64 16.99 6.85 16.65
CA LEU A 64 16.07 6.71 15.53
C LEU A 64 15.45 5.31 15.47
N GLN A 65 15.75 4.41 16.41
CA GLN A 65 15.23 3.04 16.40
C GLN A 65 13.70 3.00 16.55
N GLU A 66 13.13 3.86 17.39
CA GLU A 66 11.67 3.95 17.53
C GLU A 66 11.00 4.54 16.28
N ASN A 67 11.68 5.44 15.56
CA ASN A 67 11.20 5.95 14.27
C ASN A 67 11.17 4.86 13.22
N LEU A 68 12.23 4.03 13.15
CA LEU A 68 12.28 2.88 12.25
C LEU A 68 11.14 1.90 12.55
N ARG A 69 10.93 1.54 13.83
CA ARG A 69 9.81 0.68 14.26
C ARG A 69 8.45 1.29 13.94
N GLY A 70 8.31 2.61 14.02
CA GLY A 70 7.10 3.33 13.62
C GLY A 70 6.80 3.16 12.14
N ILE A 71 7.80 3.36 11.28
CA ILE A 71 7.65 3.20 9.82
C ILE A 71 7.37 1.74 9.46
N GLU A 72 8.01 0.78 10.10
CA GLU A 72 7.77 -0.65 9.84
C GLU A 72 6.33 -1.05 10.19
N ARG A 73 5.79 -0.57 11.31
CA ARG A 73 4.37 -0.76 11.66
C ARG A 73 3.44 -0.08 10.65
N GLN A 74 3.77 1.12 10.21
CA GLN A 74 3.00 1.86 9.22
C GLN A 74 2.95 1.13 7.86
N ILE A 75 4.08 0.59 7.41
CA ILE A 75 4.15 -0.25 6.19
C ILE A 75 3.21 -1.45 6.33
N GLU A 76 3.22 -2.13 7.47
CA GLU A 76 2.36 -3.29 7.69
C GLU A 76 0.87 -2.90 7.74
N GLN A 77 0.54 -1.77 8.36
CA GLN A 77 -0.82 -1.23 8.35
C GLN A 77 -1.31 -0.90 6.94
N VAL A 78 -0.46 -0.28 6.11
CA VAL A 78 -0.81 0.08 4.72
C VAL A 78 -1.06 -1.17 3.86
N ARG A 79 -0.33 -2.27 4.11
CA ARG A 79 -0.57 -3.55 3.41
C ARG A 79 -1.96 -4.12 3.69
N GLN A 80 -2.48 -3.90 4.90
CA GLN A 80 -3.77 -4.45 5.34
C GLN A 80 -4.94 -3.51 5.05
N THR A 81 -4.67 -2.22 4.78
CA THR A 81 -5.71 -1.22 4.56
C THR A 81 -6.21 -1.28 3.12
N VAL A 82 -7.53 -1.42 2.91
CA VAL A 82 -8.16 -1.35 1.60
C VAL A 82 -7.86 0.00 0.94
N ALA A 83 -7.25 -0.05 -0.23
CA ALA A 83 -6.92 1.16 -0.97
C ALA A 83 -8.11 1.60 -1.85
N PRO A 84 -8.25 2.91 -2.10
CA PRO A 84 -9.38 3.47 -2.84
C PRO A 84 -9.48 2.99 -4.30
N ASP A 85 -8.38 2.51 -4.86
CA ASP A 85 -8.27 1.97 -6.22
C ASP A 85 -8.41 0.44 -6.29
N GLU A 86 -8.47 -0.25 -5.15
CA GLU A 86 -8.68 -1.69 -5.12
C GLU A 86 -10.17 -2.01 -5.29
N PRO A 87 -10.51 -3.04 -6.10
CA PRO A 87 -11.87 -3.55 -6.11
C PRO A 87 -12.20 -4.01 -4.68
N ASN A 88 -13.31 -3.51 -4.15
CA ASN A 88 -13.77 -3.89 -2.83
C ASN A 88 -14.22 -5.36 -2.86
N ASP A 89 -13.32 -6.28 -2.55
CA ASP A 89 -13.64 -7.71 -2.39
C ASP A 89 -14.55 -7.96 -1.16
N GLU A 90 -14.77 -6.95 -0.30
CA GLU A 90 -15.77 -6.98 0.76
C GLU A 90 -17.18 -6.71 0.21
N GLY A 91 -17.68 -7.65 -0.57
CA GLY A 91 -19.02 -7.60 -1.13
C GLY A 91 -19.12 -8.23 -2.51
N GLU A 92 -18.76 -9.52 -2.63
CA GLU A 92 -19.32 -10.38 -3.67
C GLU A 92 -20.86 -10.38 -3.53
N ALA A 93 -21.52 -9.35 -4.07
CA ALA A 93 -22.73 -9.61 -4.81
C ALA A 93 -22.28 -10.51 -5.94
N ALA A 94 -22.38 -11.83 -5.71
CA ALA A 94 -21.98 -12.88 -6.62
C ALA A 94 -22.22 -12.44 -8.06
N GLU A 95 -21.16 -12.03 -8.76
CA GLU A 95 -21.26 -11.90 -10.20
C GLU A 95 -21.70 -13.28 -10.69
N PRO A 96 -22.75 -13.40 -11.52
CA PRO A 96 -23.19 -14.70 -11.98
C PRO A 96 -22.05 -15.29 -12.81
N VAL A 97 -21.27 -16.16 -12.17
CA VAL A 97 -20.23 -16.95 -12.82
C VAL A 97 -20.94 -17.73 -13.93
N MET A 98 -20.77 -17.27 -15.17
CA MET A 98 -21.28 -17.93 -16.35
C MET A 98 -20.54 -19.25 -16.51
N MET A 99 -21.08 -20.31 -15.92
CA MET A 99 -20.59 -21.67 -16.12
C MET A 99 -21.14 -22.25 -17.41
N VAL A 100 -20.24 -22.75 -18.26
CA VAL A 100 -20.60 -23.52 -19.46
C VAL A 100 -20.50 -25.01 -19.11
N ALA A 101 -21.64 -25.70 -19.15
CA ALA A 101 -21.70 -27.16 -19.03
C ALA A 101 -22.05 -27.78 -20.40
N TRP A 102 -21.32 -28.82 -20.81
CA TRP A 102 -21.59 -29.53 -22.05
C TRP A 102 -22.73 -30.53 -21.84
N LEU A 103 -23.81 -30.40 -22.62
CA LEU A 103 -24.90 -31.37 -22.63
C LEU A 103 -24.48 -32.64 -23.38
N THR A 104 -24.62 -33.79 -22.73
CA THR A 104 -24.43 -35.11 -23.35
C THR A 104 -25.77 -35.75 -23.70
N PRO A 105 -25.89 -36.44 -24.86
CA PRO A 105 -27.14 -37.05 -25.28
C PRO A 105 -27.51 -38.24 -24.39
N ALA A 106 -28.72 -38.20 -23.82
CA ALA A 106 -29.26 -39.31 -23.04
C ALA A 106 -29.66 -40.47 -23.95
N ARG A 107 -28.93 -41.59 -23.88
CA ARG A 107 -29.33 -42.85 -24.53
C ARG A 107 -30.29 -43.59 -23.62
N ARG A 108 -31.56 -43.70 -24.03
CA ARG A 108 -32.52 -44.63 -23.42
C ARG A 108 -32.24 -46.04 -23.93
N PHE A 109 -31.79 -46.93 -23.06
CA PHE A 109 -31.89 -48.36 -23.30
C PHE A 109 -33.31 -48.83 -22.95
N ARG A 110 -33.85 -49.70 -23.81
CA ARG A 110 -35.24 -50.15 -23.82
C ARG A 110 -35.42 -51.37 -22.93
#